data_AF-A0A7D5SI87-F1
#
_entry.id   AF-A0A7D5SI87-F1
#
_cell.length_a   1.000
_cell.length_b   1.000
_cell.length_c   1.000
_cell.angle_alpha   90.00
_cell.angle_beta   90.00
_cell.angle_gamma   90.00
#
_symmetry.space_group_name_H-M   'P 1'
#
loop_
_entity.id
_entity.type
_entity.pdbx_description
1 polymer ?
#
loop_
_entity_poly.entity_id
_entity_poly.type
_entity_poly.pdbx_seq_one_letter_code
_entity_poly.pdbx_strand_id
1 'polypeptide(L)' 'MVVSYQTKNNGVFTLYNSLGEIVLKTELSMENTKTQIPLLNLANGLYHYEVEFASMKKLSGNYQL' A
#
# COMPACT_ATOMS: atom_id res chain seq x y z
N MET A 1 -0.40 -5.83 -9.54
CA MET A 1 0.33 -4.55 -9.53
C MET A 1 1.62 -4.71 -8.72
N VAL A 2 2.75 -4.17 -9.16
CA VAL A 2 3.98 -4.10 -8.34
C VAL A 2 4.09 -2.69 -7.79
N VAL A 3 3.75 -2.50 -6.51
CA VAL A 3 4.01 -1.23 -5.82
C VAL A 3 5.49 -1.22 -5.44
N SER A 4 6.31 -0.47 -6.19
CA SER A 4 7.71 -0.25 -5.84
C SER A 4 7.83 1.06 -5.11
N TYR A 5 8.25 1.04 -3.85
CA TYR A 5 8.55 2.23 -3.07
C TYR A 5 9.98 2.14 -2.57
N GLN A 6 10.71 3.26 -2.63
CA GLN A 6 12.06 3.36 -2.10
C GLN A 6 11.99 4.22 -0.84
N THR A 7 12.11 3.59 0.33
CA THR A 7 12.03 4.28 1.62
C THR A 7 13.30 4.00 2.42
N LYS A 8 13.73 5.02 3.17
CA LYS A 8 14.82 4.91 4.15
C LYS A 8 14.32 4.53 5.55
N ASN A 9 12.99 4.36 5.71
CA ASN A 9 12.31 4.17 6.99
C ASN A 9 11.27 3.04 6.89
N ASN A 10 11.00 2.38 8.03
CA ASN A 10 9.84 1.50 8.16
C ASN A 10 8.54 2.26 7.86
N GLY A 11 7.53 1.55 7.38
CA GLY A 11 6.22 2.14 7.11
C GLY A 11 5.10 1.12 7.12
N VAL A 12 3.90 1.59 6.79
CA VAL A 12 2.68 0.77 6.72
C VAL A 12 2.01 1.09 5.41
N PHE A 13 1.75 0.07 4.60
CA PHE A 13 0.88 0.15 3.44
C PHE A 13 -0.53 -0.25 3.84
N THR A 14 -1.52 0.56 3.47
CA THR A 14 -2.94 0.28 3.66
C THR A 14 -3.66 0.45 2.33
N LEU A 15 -4.52 -0.50 1.97
CA LEU A 15 -5.36 -0.47 0.77
C LEU A 15 -6.82 -0.40 1.18
N TYR A 16 -7.56 0.46 0.52
CA TYR A 16 -8.96 0.73 0.73
C TYR A 16 -9.75 0.43 -0.53
N ASN A 17 -10.94 -0.15 -0.39
CA ASN A 17 -11.91 -0.22 -1.49
C ASN A 17 -12.62 1.13 -1.70
N SER A 18 -13.51 1.20 -2.69
CA SER A 18 -14.29 2.41 -2.99
C SER A 18 -15.25 2.84 -1.88
N LEU A 19 -15.55 1.98 -0.91
CA LEU A 19 -16.36 2.29 0.27
C LEU A 19 -15.51 2.85 1.43
N GLY A 20 -14.18 2.90 1.27
CA GLY A 20 -13.25 3.32 2.31
C GLY A 20 -12.92 2.21 3.33
N GLU A 21 -13.27 0.96 3.05
CA GLU A 21 -12.95 -0.18 3.92
C GLU A 21 -11.53 -0.68 3.66
N ILE A 22 -10.80 -1.00 4.73
CA ILE A 22 -9.46 -1.57 4.63
C ILE A 22 -9.57 -3.01 4.12
N VAL A 23 -9.05 -3.25 2.92
CA VAL A 23 -8.98 -4.59 2.32
C VAL A 23 -7.62 -5.24 2.50
N LEU A 24 -6.57 -4.44 2.75
CA LEU A 24 -5.23 -4.94 3.03
C LEU A 24 -4.45 -3.95 3.87
N LYS A 25 -3.69 -4.46 4.84
CA LYS A 25 -2.73 -3.67 5.63
C LYS A 25 -1.47 -4.50 5.84
N THR A 26 -0.30 -3.94 5.53
CA THR A 26 0.97 -4.64 5.67
C THR A 26 2.09 -3.71 6.10
N GLU A 27 3.02 -4.24 6.90
CA GLU A 27 4.20 -3.52 7.34
C GLU A 27 5.27 -3.53 6.24
N LEU A 28 5.94 -2.40 6.09
CA LEU A 28 7.01 -2.18 5.13
C LEU A 28 8.31 -2.02 5.91
N SER A 29 9.20 -3.01 5.82
CA SER A 29 10.52 -2.96 6.46
C SER A 29 11.51 -2.15 5.63
N MET A 30 12.37 -1.38 6.30
CA MET A 30 13.47 -0.61 5.68
C MET A 30 14.51 -1.49 4.97
N GLU A 31 14.65 -2.75 5.40
CA GLU A 31 15.59 -3.73 4.82
C GLU A 31 15.13 -4.20 3.43
N ASN A 32 13.83 -4.08 3.15
CA ASN A 32 13.21 -4.52 1.91
C ASN A 32 12.91 -3.31 1.02
N THR A 33 13.82 -3.02 0.10
CA THR A 33 13.69 -1.92 -0.88
C THR A 33 12.65 -2.18 -1.98
N LYS A 34 12.08 -3.39 -2.04
CA LYS A 34 11.03 -3.77 -2.98
C LYS A 34 10.15 -4.86 -2.39
N THR A 35 8.99 -4.48 -1.88
CA THR A 35 7.98 -5.42 -1.39
C THR A 35 6.93 -5.64 -2.47
N GLN A 36 6.75 -6.90 -2.87
CA GLN A 36 5.62 -7.27 -3.73
C GLN A 36 4.44 -7.59 -2.84
N ILE A 37 3.35 -6.84 -3.01
CA ILE A 37 2.12 -7.03 -2.25
C ILE A 37 1.14 -7.81 -3.15
N PRO A 38 0.90 -9.10 -2.88
CA PRO A 38 -0.02 -9.89 -3.69
C PRO A 38 -1.47 -9.45 -3.40
N LEU A 39 -2.11 -8.81 -4.38
CA LEU A 39 -3.51 -8.39 -4.32
C LEU A 39 -4.45 -9.53 -4.75
N LEU A 40 -4.38 -10.67 -4.04
CA LEU A 40 -5.17 -11.86 -4.38
C LEU A 40 -6.61 -11.68 -3.92
N ASN A 41 -7.57 -12.11 -4.75
CA ASN A 41 -9.02 -12.12 -4.47
C ASN A 41 -9.67 -10.75 -4.25
N LEU A 42 -9.10 -9.67 -4.79
CA LEU A 42 -9.82 -8.40 -4.85
C LEU A 42 -10.89 -8.44 -5.94
N ALA A 43 -12.06 -7.89 -5.64
CA ALA A 43 -13.09 -7.68 -6.64
C ALA A 43 -12.65 -6.60 -7.66
N ASN A 44 -13.22 -6.60 -8.85
CA ASN A 44 -13.00 -5.52 -9.81
C ASN A 44 -13.54 -4.21 -9.23
N GLY A 45 -12.74 -3.14 -9.31
CA GLY A 45 -13.14 -1.88 -8.71
C GLY A 45 -12.01 -0.87 -8.57
N LEU A 46 -12.39 0.28 -8.01
CA LEU A 46 -11.47 1.35 -7.65
C LEU A 46 -10.97 1.14 -6.23
N TYR A 47 -9.67 1.29 -6.07
CA TYR A 47 -8.97 1.18 -4.81
C TYR A 47 -8.11 2.42 -4.58
N HIS A 48 -8.00 2.81 -3.32
CA HIS A 48 -7.09 3.86 -2.86
C HIS A 48 -6.08 3.21 -1.93
N TYR A 49 -4.80 3.55 -2.07
CA TYR A 49 -3.78 3.09 -1.13
C TYR A 49 -3.09 4.26 -0.44
N GLU A 50 -2.66 4.00 0.79
CA GLU A 50 -1.87 4.91 1.60
C GLU A 50 -0.63 4.20 2.10
N VAL A 51 0.50 4.91 2.08
CA VAL A 51 1.74 4.47 2.68
C VAL A 51 2.16 5.52 3.70
N GLU A 52 2.19 5.11 4.97
CA GLU A 52 2.64 5.95 6.06
C GLU A 52 4.02 5.50 6.53
N PHE A 53 5.03 6.35 6.36
CA PHE A 53 6.37 6.08 6.88
C PHE A 53 6.52 6.60 8.30
N ALA A 54 7.39 5.96 9.10
CA ALA A 54 7.71 6.38 10.47
C ALA A 54 8.18 7.85 10.57
N SER A 55 8.66 8.44 9.47
CA SER A 55 8.97 9.86 9.37
C SER A 55 7.74 10.77 9.14
N MET A 56 6.52 10.26 9.34
CA MET A 56 5.23 10.93 9.09
C MET A 56 5.01 11.39 7.65
N LYS A 57 5.81 10.90 6.70
CA LYS A 57 5.55 11.14 5.27
C LYS A 57 4.45 10.18 4.83
N LYS A 58 3.40 10.73 4.21
CA LYS A 58 2.33 9.95 3.59
C LYS A 58 2.47 10.00 2.08
N LEU A 59 2.39 8.83 1.44
CA LEU A 59 2.18 8.69 0.01
C LEU A 59 0.80 8.10 -0.20
N SER A 60 0.09 8.55 -1.21
CA SER A 60 -1.22 8.00 -1.56
C SER A 60 -1.38 7.90 -3.06
N GLY A 61 -2.18 6.95 -3.50
CA GLY A 61 -2.50 6.79 -4.90
C GLY A 61 -3.75 5.96 -5.15
N ASN A 62 -4.24 6.02 -6.38
CA ASN A 62 -5.40 5.27 -6.81
C ASN A 62 -4.98 4.13 -7.74
N TYR A 63 -5.72 3.05 -7.70
CA TYR A 63 -5.53 1.89 -8.54
C TYR A 63 -6.89 1.34 -8.99
N GLN A 64 -6.97 0.92 -10.26
CA GLN A 64 -8.15 0.28 -10.82
C GLN A 64 -7.76 -1.14 -11.23
N LEU A 65 -8.53 -2.11 -10.74
CA LEU A 65 -8.40 -3.53 -11.10
C LEU A 65 -9.21 -3.83 -12.35
#